data_AF-A0A918GWN6-F1
#
_entry.id   AF-A0A918GWN6-F1
#
_cell.length_a   1.000
_cell.length_b   1.000
_cell.length_c   1.000
_cell.angle_alpha   90.00
_cell.angle_beta   90.00
_cell.angle_gamma   90.00
#
_symmetry.space_group_name_H-M   'P 1'
#
loop_
_entity.id
_entity.type
_entity.pdbx_description
1 polymer ?
#
loop_
_entity_poly.entity_id
_entity_poly.type
_entity_poly.pdbx_seq_one_letter_code
_entity_poly.pdbx_strand_id
1 'polypeptide(L)'
;MPPTPDPDAFRAALRTPAAGPPALSGAGVPDWLWQTAVALHEHLPPDTADDWAARLRGALDGAAPAPTLGTAHAWYAHTVLPLLMTTHPEDRSALAALAGLHRAAAHRAPAGQDTWTAALHPVLLLLYDSAYDRAGARADAYEGAHGYALANGFSPADADAYGHTYAGLSTDANAHAGARAHASALAPLLAEAFAAADARAYAETFPAAQVRTVVRAAAARGATSAAPRLADALSALLAEGPPGTRSGG
;
A
#
# COMPACT_ATOMS: atom_id res chain seq x y z
N MET A 1 37.28 -8.18 -0.01
CA MET A 1 35.89 -8.61 0.24
C MET A 1 35.20 -7.43 0.91
N PRO A 2 34.21 -6.77 0.28
CA PRO A 2 33.48 -5.71 0.96
C PRO A 2 32.79 -6.29 2.20
N PRO A 3 32.72 -5.55 3.32
CA PRO A 3 32.06 -6.03 4.51
C PRO A 3 30.58 -6.27 4.21
N THR A 4 30.08 -7.44 4.60
CA THR A 4 28.65 -7.72 4.63
C THR A 4 28.00 -6.61 5.48
N PRO A 5 26.99 -5.88 4.97
CA PRO A 5 26.38 -4.80 5.74
C PRO A 5 25.88 -5.33 7.08
N ASP A 6 25.95 -4.54 8.13
CA ASP A 6 25.55 -4.93 9.48
C ASP A 6 24.03 -5.24 9.54
N PRO A 7 23.58 -6.42 10.04
CA PRO A 7 22.16 -6.71 10.30
C PRO A 7 21.42 -5.61 11.05
N ASP A 8 22.11 -4.95 11.99
CA ASP A 8 21.52 -3.88 12.77
C ASP A 8 21.39 -2.58 11.97
N ALA A 9 22.28 -2.33 11.00
CA ALA A 9 22.15 -1.19 10.08
C ALA A 9 20.94 -1.32 9.15
N PHE A 10 20.62 -2.54 8.67
CA PHE A 10 19.43 -2.77 7.85
C PHE A 10 18.14 -2.51 8.62
N ARG A 11 18.04 -3.01 9.86
CA ARG A 11 16.90 -2.74 10.74
C ARG A 11 16.78 -1.25 11.08
N ALA A 12 17.90 -0.61 11.40
CA ALA A 12 17.92 0.83 11.71
C ALA A 12 17.44 1.68 10.53
N ALA A 13 17.81 1.29 9.30
CA ALA A 13 17.34 1.96 8.09
C ALA A 13 15.83 1.77 7.87
N LEU A 14 15.26 0.58 8.07
CA LEU A 14 13.80 0.37 7.99
C LEU A 14 13.01 1.17 9.03
N ARG A 15 13.59 1.41 10.21
CA ARG A 15 12.99 2.23 11.28
C ARG A 15 13.06 3.73 11.00
N THR A 16 13.88 4.16 10.02
CA THR A 16 14.11 5.57 9.70
C THR A 16 13.70 5.83 8.25
N PRO A 17 12.44 6.20 7.97
CA PRO A 17 11.92 6.30 6.60
C PRO A 17 12.68 7.25 5.67
N ALA A 18 13.41 8.23 6.23
CA ALA A 18 14.25 9.15 5.47
C ALA A 18 15.60 8.53 5.02
N ALA A 19 15.99 7.39 5.56
CA ALA A 19 17.17 6.65 5.14
C ALA A 19 16.84 5.85 3.87
N GLY A 20 17.63 6.06 2.82
CA GLY A 20 17.62 5.19 1.64
C GLY A 20 18.07 3.76 1.99
N PRO A 21 17.89 2.79 1.07
CA PRO A 21 18.33 1.42 1.31
C PRO A 21 19.83 1.39 1.60
N PRO A 22 20.30 0.66 2.64
CA PRO A 22 21.72 0.47 2.86
C PRO A 22 22.34 -0.28 1.68
N ALA A 23 23.63 -0.06 1.41
CA ALA A 23 24.34 -0.77 0.37
C ALA A 23 24.38 -2.28 0.70
N LEU A 24 23.57 -3.08 -0.01
CA LEU A 24 23.62 -4.53 0.04
C LEU A 24 24.69 -5.07 -0.92
N SER A 25 25.22 -6.26 -0.64
CA SER A 25 26.25 -6.91 -1.43
C SER A 25 25.68 -7.43 -2.77
N GLY A 26 25.35 -6.56 -3.72
CA GLY A 26 24.76 -6.93 -5.00
C GLY A 26 24.19 -5.76 -5.80
N ALA A 27 23.34 -6.08 -6.80
CA ALA A 27 22.48 -5.08 -7.42
C ALA A 27 21.55 -4.50 -6.34
N GLY A 28 21.60 -3.19 -6.12
CA GLY A 28 20.91 -2.53 -5.01
C GLY A 28 19.41 -2.85 -4.94
N VAL A 29 18.84 -2.73 -3.74
CA VAL A 29 17.39 -2.89 -3.52
C VAL A 29 16.65 -1.84 -4.36
N PRO A 30 15.70 -2.22 -5.24
CA PRO A 30 14.92 -1.25 -6.00
C PRO A 30 14.14 -0.32 -5.06
N ASP A 31 14.05 0.97 -5.41
CA ASP A 31 13.39 1.98 -4.57
C ASP A 31 11.94 1.61 -4.22
N TRP A 32 11.18 1.06 -5.18
CA TRP A 32 9.80 0.61 -4.92
C TRP A 32 9.72 -0.47 -3.84
N LEU A 33 10.71 -1.38 -3.81
CA LEU A 33 10.75 -2.47 -2.85
C LEU A 33 11.16 -1.97 -1.48
N TRP A 34 12.12 -1.05 -1.41
CA TRP A 34 12.49 -0.39 -0.17
C TRP A 34 11.31 0.38 0.44
N GLN A 35 10.63 1.21 -0.35
CA GLN A 35 9.44 1.95 0.08
C GLN A 35 8.34 1.01 0.59
N THR A 36 8.10 -0.10 -0.12
CA THR A 36 7.14 -1.14 0.29
C THR A 36 7.56 -1.77 1.63
N ALA A 37 8.84 -2.09 1.79
CA ALA A 37 9.36 -2.73 2.99
C ALA A 37 9.25 -1.82 4.23
N VAL A 38 9.59 -0.54 4.10
CA VAL A 38 9.42 0.46 5.16
C VAL A 38 7.96 0.54 5.59
N ALA A 39 7.02 0.66 4.65
CA ALA A 39 5.60 0.75 4.98
C ALA A 39 5.06 -0.50 5.67
N LEU A 40 5.52 -1.69 5.28
CA LEU A 40 5.15 -2.94 5.96
C LEU A 40 5.72 -2.99 7.37
N HIS A 41 7.01 -2.66 7.53
CA HIS A 41 7.70 -2.65 8.83
C HIS A 41 6.98 -1.77 9.86
N GLU A 42 6.54 -0.58 9.46
CA GLU A 42 5.80 0.37 10.33
C GLU A 42 4.48 -0.20 10.88
N HIS A 43 3.89 -1.18 10.19
CA HIS A 43 2.60 -1.78 10.54
C HIS A 43 2.73 -3.17 11.21
N LEU A 44 3.96 -3.64 11.44
CA LEU A 44 4.20 -4.88 12.18
C LEU A 44 4.36 -4.61 13.68
N PRO A 45 3.92 -5.53 14.56
CA PRO A 45 4.31 -5.50 15.98
C PRO A 45 5.84 -5.51 16.12
N PRO A 46 6.44 -4.81 17.11
CA PRO A 46 7.89 -4.65 17.22
C PRO A 46 8.69 -5.95 17.11
N ASP A 47 8.31 -6.98 17.87
CA ASP A 47 8.99 -8.28 17.86
C ASP A 47 8.89 -8.97 16.48
N THR A 48 7.74 -8.84 15.82
CA THR A 48 7.52 -9.40 14.48
C THR A 48 8.28 -8.62 13.40
N ALA A 49 8.42 -7.30 13.57
CA ALA A 49 9.08 -6.42 12.62
C ALA A 49 10.57 -6.75 12.49
N ASP A 50 11.27 -6.98 13.61
CA ASP A 50 12.69 -7.31 13.63
C ASP A 50 13.01 -8.68 13.04
N ASP A 51 12.18 -9.68 13.36
CA ASP A 51 12.26 -11.02 12.79
C ASP A 51 11.98 -10.99 11.28
N TRP A 52 10.96 -10.25 10.86
CA TRP A 52 10.64 -10.10 9.44
C TRP A 52 11.74 -9.35 8.68
N ALA A 53 12.32 -8.29 9.25
CA ALA A 53 13.43 -7.56 8.64
C ALA A 53 14.65 -8.47 8.39
N ALA A 54 14.95 -9.37 9.34
CA ALA A 54 16.00 -10.37 9.17
C ALA A 54 15.69 -11.36 8.03
N ARG A 55 14.44 -11.86 7.95
CA ARG A 55 13.99 -12.74 6.85
C ARG A 55 14.04 -12.04 5.49
N LEU A 56 13.54 -10.80 5.41
CA LEU A 56 13.54 -10.01 4.19
C LEU A 56 14.97 -9.80 3.68
N ARG A 57 15.89 -9.44 4.58
CA ARG A 57 17.29 -9.29 4.22
C ARG A 57 17.89 -10.60 3.70
N GLY A 58 17.66 -11.72 4.38
CA GLY A 58 18.12 -13.02 3.90
C GLY A 58 17.59 -13.37 2.51
N ALA A 59 16.32 -13.03 2.24
CA ALA A 59 15.72 -13.18 0.92
C ALA A 59 16.38 -12.28 -0.13
N LEU A 60 16.71 -11.03 0.22
CA LEU A 60 17.40 -10.10 -0.68
C LEU A 60 18.85 -10.51 -0.96
N ASP A 61 19.58 -10.98 0.05
CA ASP A 61 20.95 -11.49 -0.08
C ASP A 61 20.99 -12.78 -0.94
N GLY A 62 19.93 -13.59 -0.89
CA GLY A 62 19.78 -14.81 -1.69
C GLY A 62 19.13 -14.62 -3.08
N ALA A 63 18.53 -13.45 -3.35
CA ALA A 63 17.80 -13.20 -4.58
C ALA A 63 18.75 -12.92 -5.76
N ALA A 64 19.00 -13.95 -6.58
CA ALA A 64 19.60 -13.81 -7.90
C ALA A 64 18.63 -14.38 -8.95
N PRO A 65 18.10 -13.57 -9.90
CA PRO A 65 18.38 -12.16 -10.18
C PRO A 65 17.66 -11.17 -9.22
N ALA A 66 18.07 -9.90 -9.29
CA ALA A 66 17.47 -8.82 -8.50
C ALA A 66 15.95 -8.71 -8.71
N PRO A 67 15.19 -8.31 -7.68
CA PRO A 67 13.74 -8.13 -7.79
C PRO A 67 13.38 -7.14 -8.91
N THR A 68 12.36 -7.49 -9.70
CA THR A 68 11.89 -6.67 -10.81
C THR A 68 10.47 -6.19 -10.55
N LEU A 69 9.92 -5.32 -11.41
CA LEU A 69 8.51 -4.95 -11.35
C LEU A 69 7.59 -6.18 -11.50
N GLY A 70 8.05 -7.26 -12.16
CA GLY A 70 7.35 -8.54 -12.20
C GLY A 70 7.12 -9.15 -10.80
N THR A 71 8.05 -8.95 -9.86
CA THR A 71 7.90 -9.34 -8.45
C THR A 71 6.77 -8.56 -7.79
N ALA A 72 6.70 -7.25 -8.02
CA ALA A 72 5.59 -6.43 -7.53
C ALA A 72 4.25 -6.92 -8.11
N HIS A 73 4.18 -7.16 -9.42
CA HIS A 73 2.97 -7.68 -10.06
C HIS A 73 2.53 -9.02 -9.46
N ALA A 74 3.44 -9.97 -9.25
CA ALA A 74 3.12 -11.24 -8.62
C ALA A 74 2.61 -11.06 -7.18
N TRP A 75 3.22 -10.18 -6.38
CA TRP A 75 2.77 -9.87 -5.03
C TRP A 75 1.35 -9.26 -5.01
N TYR A 76 1.06 -8.32 -5.91
CA TYR A 76 -0.29 -7.77 -6.03
C TYR A 76 -1.31 -8.84 -6.41
N ALA A 77 -1.00 -9.66 -7.42
CA ALA A 77 -1.93 -10.65 -7.95
C ALA A 77 -2.23 -11.79 -6.97
N HIS A 78 -1.23 -12.23 -6.19
CA HIS A 78 -1.33 -13.41 -5.34
C HIS A 78 -1.56 -13.09 -3.86
N THR A 79 -1.36 -11.85 -3.45
CA THR A 79 -1.47 -11.48 -2.03
C THR A 79 -2.36 -10.27 -1.80
N VAL A 80 -2.02 -9.12 -2.39
CA VAL A 80 -2.74 -7.86 -2.11
C VAL A 80 -4.19 -7.94 -2.56
N LEU A 81 -4.43 -8.26 -3.83
CA LEU A 81 -5.79 -8.28 -4.38
C LEU A 81 -6.64 -9.43 -3.81
N PRO A 82 -6.12 -10.65 -3.59
CA PRO A 82 -6.85 -11.68 -2.86
C PRO A 82 -7.22 -11.29 -1.42
N LEU A 83 -6.35 -10.59 -0.68
CA LEU A 83 -6.70 -10.03 0.63
C LEU A 83 -7.89 -9.08 0.50
N LEU A 84 -7.84 -8.16 -0.47
CA LEU A 84 -8.91 -7.19 -0.70
C LEU A 84 -10.23 -7.84 -1.14
N MET A 85 -10.20 -8.93 -1.90
CA MET A 85 -11.41 -9.68 -2.26
C MET A 85 -12.08 -10.35 -1.05
N THR A 86 -11.31 -10.67 -0.01
CA THR A 86 -11.84 -11.18 1.25
C THR A 86 -12.49 -10.05 2.06
N THR A 87 -11.88 -8.86 2.09
CA THR A 87 -12.37 -7.71 2.89
C THR A 87 -13.45 -6.89 2.20
N HIS A 88 -13.50 -6.93 0.86
CA HIS A 88 -14.47 -6.24 -0.01
C HIS A 88 -15.12 -7.23 -0.99
N PRO A 89 -15.93 -8.18 -0.49
CA PRO A 89 -16.61 -9.16 -1.35
C PRO A 89 -17.52 -8.50 -2.41
N GLU A 90 -18.05 -7.32 -2.14
CA GLU A 90 -18.88 -6.51 -3.04
C GLU A 90 -18.14 -6.08 -4.32
N ASP A 91 -16.83 -5.85 -4.25
CA ASP A 91 -16.00 -5.36 -5.36
C ASP A 91 -15.14 -6.47 -6.01
N ARG A 92 -15.45 -7.74 -5.68
CA ARG A 92 -14.65 -8.90 -6.11
C ARG A 92 -14.40 -8.94 -7.62
N SER A 93 -15.37 -8.54 -8.44
CA SER A 93 -15.23 -8.54 -9.89
C SER A 93 -14.15 -7.56 -10.38
N ALA A 94 -14.17 -6.31 -9.90
CA ALA A 94 -13.17 -5.30 -10.25
C ALA A 94 -11.77 -5.70 -9.75
N LEU A 95 -11.69 -6.19 -8.51
CA LEU A 95 -10.45 -6.71 -7.93
C LEU A 95 -9.90 -7.91 -8.72
N ALA A 96 -10.78 -8.77 -9.25
CA ALA A 96 -10.37 -9.96 -10.01
C ALA A 96 -9.86 -9.61 -11.40
N ALA A 97 -10.49 -8.62 -12.05
CA ALA A 97 -10.00 -8.08 -13.31
C ALA A 97 -8.59 -7.50 -13.14
N LEU A 98 -8.38 -6.66 -12.12
CA LEU A 98 -7.06 -6.10 -11.84
C LEU A 98 -6.03 -7.19 -11.48
N ALA A 99 -6.43 -8.21 -10.70
CA ALA A 99 -5.54 -9.33 -10.36
C ALA A 99 -5.16 -10.17 -11.59
N GLY A 100 -6.05 -10.25 -12.59
CA GLY A 100 -5.75 -10.83 -13.89
C GLY A 100 -4.65 -10.07 -14.64
N LEU A 101 -4.75 -8.74 -14.68
CA LEU A 101 -3.74 -7.89 -15.32
C LEU A 101 -2.36 -8.01 -14.65
N HIS A 102 -2.31 -7.98 -13.32
CA HIS A 102 -1.06 -8.19 -12.59
C HIS A 102 -0.47 -9.58 -12.84
N ARG A 103 -1.28 -10.65 -12.89
CA ARG A 103 -0.78 -11.99 -13.27
C ARG A 103 -0.19 -12.00 -14.68
N ALA A 104 -0.88 -11.40 -15.65
CA ALA A 104 -0.40 -11.33 -17.02
C ALA A 104 0.93 -10.58 -17.11
N ALA A 105 1.04 -9.43 -16.45
CA ALA A 105 2.25 -8.61 -16.41
C ALA A 105 3.42 -9.31 -15.69
N ALA A 106 3.16 -10.07 -14.62
CA ALA A 106 4.17 -10.90 -13.96
C ALA A 106 4.77 -11.95 -14.93
N HIS A 107 3.98 -12.43 -15.89
CA HIS A 107 4.42 -13.30 -16.99
C HIS A 107 4.83 -12.55 -18.26
N ARG A 108 5.09 -11.24 -18.16
CA ARG A 108 5.54 -10.35 -19.25
C ARG A 108 4.56 -10.26 -20.43
N ALA A 109 3.27 -10.48 -20.18
CA ALA A 109 2.21 -10.19 -21.15
C ALA A 109 1.78 -8.72 -20.99
N PRO A 110 2.05 -7.85 -21.99
CA PRO A 110 1.77 -6.42 -21.87
C PRO A 110 0.27 -6.13 -21.98
N ALA A 111 -0.16 -5.07 -21.31
CA ALA A 111 -1.47 -4.44 -21.48
C ALA A 111 -1.28 -2.94 -21.68
N GLY A 112 -2.16 -2.31 -22.47
CA GLY A 112 -2.10 -0.88 -22.73
C GLY A 112 -2.43 -0.05 -21.49
N GLN A 113 -1.96 1.20 -21.50
CA GLN A 113 -2.21 2.17 -20.42
C GLN A 113 -3.71 2.33 -20.14
N ASP A 114 -4.55 2.48 -21.17
CA ASP A 114 -6.01 2.63 -21.00
C ASP A 114 -6.64 1.43 -20.28
N THR A 115 -6.17 0.21 -20.58
CA THR A 115 -6.64 -1.00 -19.90
C THR A 115 -6.26 -0.99 -18.43
N TRP A 116 -5.04 -0.58 -18.12
CA TRP A 116 -4.59 -0.42 -16.73
C TRP A 116 -5.38 0.67 -16.01
N THR A 117 -5.55 1.86 -16.59
CA THR A 117 -6.30 2.96 -15.98
C THR A 117 -7.74 2.56 -15.69
N ALA A 118 -8.41 1.90 -16.64
CA ALA A 118 -9.79 1.43 -16.46
C ALA A 118 -9.94 0.42 -15.32
N ALA A 119 -8.96 -0.47 -15.14
CA ALA A 119 -8.96 -1.45 -14.06
C ALA A 119 -8.55 -0.86 -12.70
N LEU A 120 -7.59 0.08 -12.70
CA LEU A 120 -7.05 0.69 -11.48
C LEU A 120 -8.02 1.68 -10.84
N HIS A 121 -8.66 2.54 -11.64
CA HIS A 121 -9.49 3.62 -11.12
C HIS A 121 -10.57 3.18 -10.11
N PRO A 122 -11.44 2.18 -10.40
CA PRO A 122 -12.44 1.75 -9.43
C PRO A 122 -11.83 1.13 -8.17
N VAL A 123 -10.72 0.40 -8.29
CA VAL A 123 -10.03 -0.22 -7.14
C VAL A 123 -9.36 0.84 -6.26
N LEU A 124 -8.75 1.87 -6.84
CA LEU A 124 -8.17 2.98 -6.09
C LEU A 124 -9.26 3.77 -5.37
N LEU A 125 -10.40 4.04 -6.03
CA LEU A 125 -11.53 4.71 -5.39
C LEU A 125 -12.02 3.93 -4.16
N LEU A 126 -12.22 2.62 -4.31
CA LEU A 126 -12.57 1.73 -3.21
C LEU A 126 -11.56 1.80 -2.05
N LEU A 127 -10.26 1.68 -2.38
CA LEU A 127 -9.19 1.63 -1.39
C LEU A 127 -9.09 2.92 -0.59
N TYR A 128 -9.08 4.08 -1.25
CA TYR A 128 -8.95 5.36 -0.57
C TYR A 128 -10.20 5.74 0.21
N ASP A 129 -11.39 5.35 -0.26
CA ASP A 129 -12.63 5.53 0.50
C ASP A 129 -12.63 4.66 1.76
N SER A 130 -12.22 3.39 1.64
CA SER A 130 -12.17 2.45 2.77
C SER A 130 -11.09 2.79 3.79
N ALA A 131 -9.96 3.34 3.34
CA ALA A 131 -8.83 3.71 4.19
C ALA A 131 -9.03 5.05 4.93
N TYR A 132 -10.10 5.80 4.61
CA TYR A 132 -10.38 7.09 5.22
C TYR A 132 -10.75 6.93 6.71
N ASP A 133 -10.04 7.62 7.59
CA ASP A 133 -10.32 7.63 9.03
C ASP A 133 -11.56 8.49 9.33
N ARG A 134 -12.74 7.91 9.10
CA ARG A 134 -14.03 8.56 9.35
C ARG A 134 -14.23 8.91 10.82
N ALA A 135 -13.65 8.16 11.74
CA ALA A 135 -13.81 8.40 13.17
C ALA A 135 -13.01 9.64 13.59
N GLY A 136 -11.73 9.69 13.23
CA GLY A 136 -10.88 10.86 13.47
C GLY A 136 -11.40 12.10 12.75
N ALA A 137 -11.72 11.99 11.45
CA ALA A 137 -12.24 13.11 10.68
C ALA A 137 -13.56 13.67 11.24
N ARG A 138 -14.45 12.80 11.76
CA ARG A 138 -15.69 13.24 12.42
C ARG A 138 -15.40 13.94 13.76
N ALA A 139 -14.43 13.46 14.54
CA ALA A 139 -14.03 14.11 15.79
C ALA A 139 -13.45 15.51 15.52
N ASP A 140 -12.51 15.63 14.57
CA ASP A 140 -11.88 16.89 14.19
C ASP A 140 -12.90 17.88 13.60
N ALA A 141 -13.80 17.40 12.73
CA ALA A 141 -14.85 18.23 12.15
C ALA A 141 -15.86 18.71 13.21
N TYR A 142 -16.17 17.87 14.20
CA TYR A 142 -17.01 18.26 15.33
C TYR A 142 -16.31 19.35 16.14
N GLU A 143 -15.05 19.16 16.54
CA GLU A 143 -14.31 20.12 17.36
C GLU A 143 -14.23 21.49 16.67
N GLY A 144 -13.85 21.51 15.38
CA GLY A 144 -13.78 22.73 14.60
C GLY A 144 -15.13 23.45 14.46
N ALA A 145 -16.20 22.71 14.15
CA ALA A 145 -17.53 23.29 13.97
C ALA A 145 -18.16 23.75 15.28
N HIS A 146 -18.01 22.99 16.36
CA HIS A 146 -18.45 23.35 17.70
C HIS A 146 -17.72 24.61 18.20
N GLY A 147 -16.39 24.65 18.06
CA GLY A 147 -15.59 25.82 18.41
C GLY A 147 -15.97 27.07 17.60
N TYR A 148 -16.21 26.90 16.30
CA TYR A 148 -16.75 27.96 15.45
C TYR A 148 -18.10 28.48 15.94
N ALA A 149 -19.06 27.59 16.24
CA ALA A 149 -20.40 28.00 16.69
C ALA A 149 -20.34 28.79 18.01
N LEU A 150 -19.55 28.32 18.98
CA LEU A 150 -19.32 29.03 20.24
C LEU A 150 -18.72 30.43 20.01
N ALA A 151 -17.71 30.53 19.14
CA ALA A 151 -17.06 31.81 18.82
C ALA A 151 -18.02 32.79 18.12
N ASN A 152 -19.09 32.30 17.52
CA ASN A 152 -20.12 33.10 16.84
C ASN A 152 -21.39 33.30 17.69
N GLY A 153 -21.33 33.06 19.00
CA GLY A 153 -22.39 33.42 19.94
C GLY A 153 -23.55 32.42 20.03
N PHE A 154 -23.38 31.21 19.51
CA PHE A 154 -24.36 30.14 19.70
C PHE A 154 -24.40 29.71 21.17
N SER A 155 -25.56 29.21 21.62
CA SER A 155 -25.63 28.57 22.93
C SER A 155 -24.80 27.26 22.93
N PRO A 156 -24.35 26.75 24.09
CA PRO A 156 -23.62 25.48 24.14
C PRO A 156 -24.40 24.32 23.52
N ALA A 157 -25.73 24.26 23.70
CA ALA A 157 -26.56 23.21 23.11
C ALA A 157 -26.67 23.34 21.58
N ASP A 158 -26.80 24.56 21.07
CA ASP A 158 -26.85 24.79 19.62
C ASP A 158 -25.49 24.55 18.95
N ALA A 159 -24.39 24.89 19.63
CA ALA A 159 -23.04 24.62 19.17
C ALA A 159 -22.77 23.10 19.10
N ASP A 160 -23.23 22.34 20.09
CA ASP A 160 -23.13 20.88 20.09
C ASP A 160 -23.91 20.24 18.93
N ALA A 161 -25.17 20.65 18.76
CA ALA A 161 -26.01 20.20 17.65
C ALA A 161 -25.41 20.57 16.28
N TYR A 162 -24.87 21.78 16.16
CA TYR A 162 -24.18 22.24 14.95
C TYR A 162 -22.92 21.40 14.67
N GLY A 163 -22.10 21.16 15.69
CA GLY A 163 -20.88 20.35 15.58
C GLY A 163 -21.18 18.94 15.06
N HIS A 164 -22.17 18.25 15.64
CA HIS A 164 -22.57 16.92 15.20
C HIS A 164 -23.13 16.91 13.77
N THR A 165 -23.98 17.89 13.43
CA THR A 165 -24.57 18.00 12.09
C THR A 165 -23.51 18.24 11.03
N TYR A 166 -22.61 19.20 11.27
CA TYR A 166 -21.52 19.52 10.35
C TYR A 166 -20.60 18.32 10.16
N ALA A 167 -20.14 17.70 11.26
CA ALA A 167 -19.27 16.54 11.21
C ALA A 167 -19.92 15.34 10.48
N GLY A 168 -21.24 15.19 10.59
CA GLY A 168 -22.00 14.20 9.82
C GLY A 168 -21.92 14.44 8.32
N LEU A 169 -22.21 15.67 7.87
CA LEU A 169 -22.26 16.04 6.46
C LEU A 169 -20.87 16.09 5.81
N SER A 170 -19.89 16.67 6.50
CA SER A 170 -18.56 16.91 5.92
C SER A 170 -17.75 15.63 5.78
N THR A 171 -17.86 14.70 6.72
CA THR A 171 -16.97 13.51 6.79
C THR A 171 -17.13 12.62 5.56
N ASP A 172 -18.35 12.24 5.21
CA ASP A 172 -18.58 11.33 4.09
C ASP A 172 -18.35 12.01 2.73
N ALA A 173 -18.68 13.30 2.62
CA ALA A 173 -18.37 14.09 1.45
C ALA A 173 -16.86 14.20 1.22
N ASN A 174 -16.09 14.45 2.28
CA ASN A 174 -14.64 14.56 2.22
C ASN A 174 -13.97 13.21 1.92
N ALA A 175 -14.47 12.11 2.50
CA ALA A 175 -13.98 10.77 2.21
C ALA A 175 -14.12 10.45 0.71
N HIS A 176 -15.31 10.68 0.15
CA HIS A 176 -15.58 10.42 -1.26
C HIS A 176 -14.78 11.34 -2.19
N ALA A 177 -14.71 12.65 -1.89
CA ALA A 177 -13.94 13.60 -2.67
C ALA A 177 -12.44 13.27 -2.66
N GLY A 178 -11.90 12.91 -1.49
CA GLY A 178 -10.52 12.49 -1.34
C GLY A 178 -10.22 11.23 -2.14
N ALA A 179 -11.07 10.21 -2.04
CA ALA A 179 -10.93 8.97 -2.79
C ALA A 179 -10.91 9.20 -4.31
N ARG A 180 -11.82 10.05 -4.82
CA ARG A 180 -11.86 10.43 -6.24
C ARG A 180 -10.61 11.19 -6.67
N ALA A 181 -10.13 12.14 -5.86
CA ALA A 181 -8.93 12.89 -6.17
C ALA A 181 -7.70 11.98 -6.27
N HIS A 182 -7.52 11.08 -5.29
CA HIS A 182 -6.44 10.10 -5.31
C HIS A 182 -6.54 9.13 -6.49
N ALA A 183 -7.71 8.56 -6.76
CA ALA A 183 -7.90 7.65 -7.89
C ALA A 183 -7.62 8.33 -9.23
N SER A 184 -8.08 9.57 -9.41
CA SER A 184 -7.87 10.34 -10.64
C SER A 184 -6.40 10.72 -10.85
N ALA A 185 -5.66 11.02 -9.77
CA ALA A 185 -4.25 11.37 -9.84
C ALA A 185 -3.35 10.14 -10.03
N LEU A 186 -3.61 9.04 -9.33
CA LEU A 186 -2.71 7.87 -9.29
C LEU A 186 -2.97 6.85 -10.39
N ALA A 187 -4.22 6.65 -10.82
CA ALA A 187 -4.55 5.68 -11.86
C ALA A 187 -3.73 5.87 -13.16
N PRO A 188 -3.59 7.09 -13.74
CA PRO A 188 -2.81 7.27 -14.95
C PRO A 188 -1.31 7.02 -14.73
N LEU A 189 -0.75 7.44 -13.60
CA LEU A 189 0.68 7.26 -13.29
C LEU A 189 1.05 5.79 -13.09
N LEU A 190 0.22 5.05 -12.35
CA LEU A 190 0.39 3.61 -12.18
C LEU A 190 0.21 2.87 -13.51
N ALA A 191 -0.78 3.27 -14.30
CA ALA A 191 -1.03 2.65 -15.60
C ALA A 191 0.13 2.85 -16.58
N GLU A 192 0.73 4.05 -16.60
CA GLU A 192 1.92 4.34 -17.40
C GLU A 192 3.10 3.46 -16.97
N ALA A 193 3.41 3.44 -15.68
CA ALA A 193 4.49 2.63 -15.14
C ALA A 193 4.30 1.12 -15.43
N PHE A 194 3.09 0.60 -15.26
CA PHE A 194 2.78 -0.80 -15.52
C PHE A 194 2.76 -1.16 -17.01
N ALA A 195 2.24 -0.29 -17.88
CA ALA A 195 2.25 -0.51 -19.32
C ALA A 195 3.68 -0.51 -19.90
N ALA A 196 4.55 0.36 -19.38
CA ALA A 196 5.96 0.45 -19.79
C ALA A 196 6.88 -0.57 -19.08
N ALA A 197 6.35 -1.33 -18.11
CA ALA A 197 7.14 -2.14 -17.19
C ALA A 197 8.28 -1.37 -16.49
N ASP A 198 8.06 -0.08 -16.21
CA ASP A 198 9.05 0.84 -15.67
C ASP A 198 9.03 0.84 -14.13
N ALA A 199 10.02 0.16 -13.55
CA ALA A 199 10.18 0.05 -12.10
C ALA A 199 10.50 1.38 -11.42
N ARG A 200 11.13 2.33 -12.13
CA ARG A 200 11.46 3.66 -11.60
C ARG A 200 10.20 4.52 -11.58
N ALA A 201 9.46 4.57 -12.68
CA ALA A 201 8.18 5.28 -12.74
C ALA A 201 7.22 4.73 -11.67
N TYR A 202 7.20 3.41 -11.44
CA TYR A 202 6.42 2.82 -10.36
C TYR A 202 6.86 3.31 -8.96
N ALA A 203 8.16 3.41 -8.69
CA ALA A 203 8.68 3.94 -7.42
C ALA A 203 8.26 5.40 -7.17
N GLU A 204 8.09 6.19 -8.23
CA GLU A 204 7.61 7.59 -8.19
C GLU A 204 6.10 7.69 -7.89
N THR A 205 5.36 6.57 -7.91
CA THR A 205 3.94 6.52 -7.50
C THR A 205 3.71 6.33 -6.00
N PHE A 206 4.77 6.41 -5.19
CA PHE A 206 4.76 6.25 -3.74
C PHE A 206 4.19 4.90 -3.24
N PRO A 207 4.77 3.74 -3.62
CA PRO A 207 4.33 2.43 -3.13
C PRO A 207 4.14 2.33 -1.61
N ALA A 208 4.97 3.02 -0.80
CA ALA A 208 4.80 3.08 0.65
C ALA A 208 3.39 3.57 1.05
N ALA A 209 2.92 4.67 0.45
CA ALA A 209 1.61 5.23 0.74
C ALA A 209 0.47 4.30 0.30
N GLN A 210 0.66 3.60 -0.83
CA GLN A 210 -0.31 2.62 -1.33
C GLN A 210 -0.44 1.43 -0.37
N VAL A 211 0.67 0.91 0.16
CA VAL A 211 0.67 -0.17 1.15
C VAL A 211 -0.04 0.24 2.43
N ARG A 212 0.27 1.43 2.98
CA ARG A 212 -0.44 1.97 4.15
C ARG A 212 -1.95 2.07 3.88
N THR A 213 -2.34 2.47 2.67
CA THR A 213 -3.75 2.55 2.25
C THR A 213 -4.40 1.16 2.24
N VAL A 214 -3.74 0.14 1.68
CA VAL A 214 -4.24 -1.25 1.70
C VAL A 214 -4.42 -1.76 3.13
N VAL A 215 -3.42 -1.57 3.99
CA VAL A 215 -3.47 -2.02 5.39
C VAL A 215 -4.63 -1.34 6.13
N ARG A 216 -4.80 -0.02 5.96
CA ARG A 216 -5.91 0.73 6.56
C ARG A 216 -7.27 0.28 6.04
N ALA A 217 -7.42 0.12 4.73
CA ALA A 217 -8.66 -0.36 4.11
C ALA A 217 -9.05 -1.75 4.64
N ALA A 218 -8.07 -2.67 4.72
CA ALA A 218 -8.29 -4.01 5.27
C ALA A 218 -8.64 -3.97 6.77
N ALA A 219 -7.95 -3.14 7.56
CA ALA A 219 -8.22 -2.97 8.99
C ALA A 219 -9.62 -2.38 9.25
N ALA A 220 -10.09 -1.44 8.43
CA ALA A 220 -11.44 -0.89 8.49
C ALA A 220 -12.54 -1.96 8.26
N ARG A 221 -12.16 -3.10 7.68
CA ARG A 221 -13.02 -4.28 7.48
C ARG A 221 -12.71 -5.43 8.47
N GLY A 222 -11.94 -5.13 9.52
CA GLY A 222 -11.63 -6.08 10.60
C GLY A 222 -10.44 -7.01 10.34
N ALA A 223 -9.71 -6.86 9.22
CA ALA A 223 -8.55 -7.68 8.93
C ALA A 223 -7.27 -7.16 9.60
N THR A 224 -7.15 -7.39 10.92
CA THR A 224 -6.02 -6.93 11.74
C THR A 224 -4.68 -7.60 11.39
N SER A 225 -4.70 -8.74 10.69
CA SER A 225 -3.51 -9.47 10.24
C SER A 225 -3.05 -9.12 8.81
N ALA A 226 -3.58 -8.04 8.21
CA ALA A 226 -3.23 -7.62 6.86
C ALA A 226 -1.72 -7.37 6.70
N ALA A 227 -1.10 -6.54 7.55
CA ALA A 227 0.32 -6.22 7.43
C ALA A 227 1.25 -7.45 7.58
N PRO A 228 1.12 -8.30 8.63
CA PRO A 228 1.88 -9.55 8.72
C PRO A 228 1.75 -10.44 7.48
N ARG A 229 0.52 -10.64 6.99
CA ARG A 229 0.27 -11.48 5.80
C ARG A 229 0.95 -10.92 4.54
N LEU A 230 0.87 -9.60 4.35
CA LEU A 230 1.49 -8.92 3.22
C LEU A 230 3.03 -9.00 3.28
N ALA A 231 3.58 -8.83 4.48
CA ALA A 231 5.00 -8.89 4.78
C ALA A 231 5.60 -10.29 4.55
N ASP A 232 4.97 -11.33 5.09
CA ASP A 232 5.43 -12.70 4.92
C ASP A 232 5.37 -13.15 3.46
N ALA A 233 4.31 -12.79 2.74
CA ALA A 233 4.18 -13.12 1.33
C ALA A 233 5.24 -12.42 0.46
N LEU A 234 5.61 -11.18 0.77
CA LEU A 234 6.67 -10.47 0.06
C LEU A 234 8.02 -11.16 0.26
N SER A 235 8.37 -11.50 1.49
CA SER A 235 9.63 -12.20 1.80
C SER A 235 9.69 -13.59 1.16
N ALA A 236 8.58 -14.34 1.18
CA ALA A 236 8.50 -15.65 0.52
C ALA A 236 8.67 -15.53 -1.00
N LEU A 237 8.02 -14.54 -1.62
CA LEU A 237 8.13 -14.30 -3.07
C LEU A 237 9.56 -13.93 -3.50
N LEU A 238 10.27 -13.18 -2.65
CA LEU A 238 11.68 -12.82 -2.89
C LEU A 238 12.61 -14.03 -2.73
N ALA A 239 12.35 -14.90 -1.76
CA ALA A 239 13.17 -16.08 -1.50
C ALA A 239 12.97 -17.19 -2.54
N GLU A 240 11.73 -17.39 -3.02
CA GLU A 240 11.37 -18.54 -3.86
C GLU A 240 11.23 -18.19 -5.35
N GLY A 241 11.17 -16.90 -5.68
CA GLY A 241 10.77 -16.40 -7.00
C GLY A 241 9.26 -16.49 -7.24
N PRO A 242 8.76 -15.88 -8.34
CA PRO A 242 7.34 -15.94 -8.68
C PRO A 242 6.89 -17.38 -9.01
N PRO A 243 5.65 -17.77 -8.66
CA PRO A 243 5.14 -19.10 -8.95
C PRO A 243 5.22 -19.41 -10.45
N GLY A 244 5.95 -20.48 -10.80
CA GLY A 244 6.16 -20.95 -12.19
C GLY A 244 7.58 -20.80 -12.73
N THR A 245 8.53 -20.22 -11.99
CA THR A 245 9.93 -20.08 -12.46
C THR A 245 10.88 -21.19 -12.02
N ARG A 246 10.42 -22.21 -11.26
CA ARG A 246 11.24 -23.39 -10.96
C ARG A 246 11.26 -24.32 -12.18
N SER A 247 12.18 -24.06 -13.11
CA SER A 247 12.66 -25.11 -14.01
C SER A 247 13.51 -26.08 -13.17
N GLY A 248 13.18 -27.37 -13.23
CA GLY A 248 13.81 -28.41 -12.43
C GLY A 248 15.34 -28.38 -12.51
N GLY A 249 15.98 -28.49 -11.35
CA GLY A 249 17.35 -28.98 -11.21
C GLY A 249 17.36 -30.49 -11.13
#